data_AF-A0A968AS32-F1
#
_entry.id   AF-A0A968AS32-F1
#
_cell.length_a   1.000
_cell.length_b   1.000
_cell.length_c   1.000
_cell.angle_alpha   90.00
_cell.angle_beta   90.00
_cell.angle_gamma   90.00
#
_symmetry.space_group_name_H-M   'P 1'
#
loop_
_entity.id
_entity.type
_entity.pdbx_description
1 polymer ?
#
loop_
_entity_poly.entity_id
_entity_poly.type
_entity_poly.pdbx_seq_one_letter_code
_entity_poly.pdbx_strand_id
1 'polypeptide(L)'
;MLTEAGTNQTVHVLANYRDFDGEGGSPPTIDTLRLRSHNTYVGVIEIFNERLDAGQEGYDLREKIMEEAETHRMVYSYSAVTGHLDRILVGTNDLDSNGFPLGLEYTVIVTTGPEA
;
A
#
# COMPACT_ATOMS: atom_id res chain seq x y z
N MET A 1 3.68 3.86 3.34
CA MET A 1 4.06 3.63 4.77
C MET A 1 2.85 3.16 5.58
N LEU A 2 3.02 2.24 6.55
CA LEU A 2 1.99 1.89 7.54
C LEU A 2 2.42 2.32 8.95
N THR A 3 1.46 2.77 9.75
CA THR A 3 1.65 3.16 11.15
C THR A 3 0.74 2.34 12.05
N GLU A 4 1.31 1.70 13.06
CA GLU A 4 0.53 0.94 14.06
C GLU A 4 -0.32 1.87 14.94
N ALA A 5 -1.57 1.49 15.18
CA ALA A 5 -2.49 2.21 16.05
C ALA A 5 -2.57 1.56 17.44
N GLY A 6 -2.76 2.38 18.48
CA GLY A 6 -3.17 1.90 19.81
C GLY A 6 -2.05 1.48 20.77
N THR A 7 -0.78 1.76 20.47
CA THR A 7 0.34 1.53 21.40
C THR A 7 1.02 2.85 21.77
N ASN A 8 1.73 2.88 22.92
CA ASN A 8 2.50 4.05 23.37
C ASN A 8 3.81 4.27 22.57
N GLN A 9 4.02 3.51 21.49
CA GLN A 9 5.16 3.64 20.59
C GLN A 9 4.66 3.58 19.14
N THR A 10 4.93 4.64 18.38
CA THR A 10 4.64 4.64 16.94
C THR A 10 5.60 3.70 16.23
N VAL A 11 5.08 2.60 15.68
CA VAL A 11 5.84 1.68 14.82
C VAL A 11 5.48 1.95 13.37
N HIS A 12 6.48 2.25 12.55
CA HIS A 12 6.35 2.40 11.11
C HIS A 12 6.81 1.14 10.38
N VAL A 13 5.98 0.66 9.46
CA VAL A 13 6.32 -0.45 8.55
C VAL A 13 6.33 0.09 7.13
N LEU A 14 7.42 -0.18 6.41
CA LEU A 14 7.62 0.24 5.03
C LEU A 14 7.79 -1.00 4.15
N ALA A 15 7.19 -0.96 2.97
CA ALA A 15 7.41 -1.93 1.91
C ALA A 15 7.27 -1.21 0.57
N ASN A 16 8.09 -1.63 -0.39
CA ASN A 16 8.13 -1.03 -1.72
C ASN A 16 7.77 -2.06 -2.78
N TYR A 17 7.12 -1.57 -3.82
CA TYR A 17 6.98 -2.24 -5.10
C TYR A 17 7.71 -1.38 -6.13
N ARG A 18 8.58 -1.99 -6.95
CA ARG A 18 9.37 -1.26 -7.94
C ARG A 18 9.40 -2.01 -9.27
N ASP A 19 8.97 -1.31 -10.32
CA ASP A 19 9.04 -1.74 -11.71
C ASP A 19 9.74 -0.62 -12.50
N PHE A 20 10.83 -0.94 -13.20
CA PHE A 20 11.67 0.06 -13.87
C PHE A 20 11.43 0.17 -15.37
N ASP A 21 10.97 -0.91 -16.01
CA ASP A 21 10.81 -1.00 -17.46
C ASP A 21 9.35 -1.13 -17.90
N GLY A 22 8.43 -1.38 -16.96
CA GLY A 22 7.00 -1.43 -17.17
C GLY A 22 6.54 -2.78 -17.73
N GLU A 23 5.33 -2.79 -18.27
CA GLU A 23 4.68 -4.03 -18.71
C GLU A 23 5.51 -4.79 -19.77
N GLY A 24 5.63 -6.12 -19.58
CA GLY A 24 6.33 -7.02 -20.50
C GLY A 24 7.86 -7.02 -20.36
N GLY A 25 8.41 -6.19 -19.47
CA GLY A 25 9.83 -6.14 -19.13
C GLY A 25 10.23 -7.16 -18.05
N SER A 26 11.16 -6.74 -17.20
CA SER A 26 11.65 -7.52 -16.06
C SER A 26 10.58 -7.61 -14.97
N PRO A 27 10.49 -8.72 -14.22
CA PRO A 27 9.56 -8.80 -13.10
C PRO A 27 9.84 -7.68 -12.08
N PRO A 28 8.80 -7.11 -11.46
CA PRO A 28 8.98 -6.09 -10.44
C PRO A 28 9.65 -6.67 -9.20
N THR A 29 10.34 -5.81 -8.44
CA THR A 29 10.81 -6.13 -7.10
C THR A 29 9.73 -5.77 -6.09
N ILE A 30 9.40 -6.69 -5.19
CA ILE A 30 8.39 -6.50 -4.15
C ILE A 30 8.94 -6.86 -2.78
N ASP A 31 8.81 -5.94 -1.83
CA ASP A 31 9.16 -6.18 -0.44
C ASP A 31 8.08 -7.00 0.28
N THR A 32 8.50 -7.78 1.28
CA THR A 32 7.56 -8.47 2.17
C THR A 32 7.17 -7.59 3.35
N LEU A 33 5.88 -7.30 3.49
CA LEU A 33 5.32 -6.66 4.69
C LEU A 33 5.31 -7.63 5.86
N ARG A 34 5.88 -7.22 7.00
CA ARG A 34 5.86 -7.97 8.26
C ARG A 34 5.03 -7.21 9.28
N LEU A 35 3.84 -7.73 9.57
CA LEU A 35 2.89 -7.10 10.48
C LEU A 35 2.72 -7.95 11.75
N ARG A 36 2.55 -7.30 12.89
CA ARG A 36 2.34 -7.98 14.17
C ARG A 36 0.88 -8.42 14.29
N SER A 37 0.65 -9.55 14.93
CA SER A 37 -0.70 -10.02 15.27
C SER A 37 -1.40 -9.07 16.24
N HIS A 38 -2.73 -9.06 16.21
CA HIS A 38 -3.61 -8.28 17.08
C HIS A 38 -3.34 -6.77 17.00
N ASN A 39 -3.02 -6.30 15.80
CA ASN A 39 -2.70 -4.89 15.55
C ASN A 39 -3.51 -4.35 14.38
N THR A 40 -3.78 -3.05 14.45
CA THR A 40 -4.36 -2.28 13.36
C THR A 40 -3.32 -1.30 12.86
N TYR A 41 -3.20 -1.21 11.55
CA TYR A 41 -2.28 -0.31 10.87
C TYR A 41 -3.06 0.65 9.99
N VAL A 42 -2.71 1.94 10.02
CA VAL A 42 -3.18 2.92 9.03
C VAL A 42 -2.05 3.14 8.03
N GLY A 43 -2.36 2.93 6.75
CA GLY A 43 -1.44 3.00 5.64
C GLY A 43 -1.71 4.17 4.72
N VAL A 44 -0.64 4.71 4.16
CA VAL A 44 -0.65 5.67 3.06
C VAL A 44 0.17 5.09 1.92
N ILE A 45 -0.37 5.17 0.71
CA ILE A 45 0.35 4.89 -0.54
C ILE A 45 1.01 6.17 -1.05
N GLU A 46 2.28 6.04 -1.41
CA GLU A 46 3.06 7.03 -2.15
C GLU A 46 3.48 6.36 -3.47
N ILE A 47 3.30 7.05 -4.59
CA ILE A 47 3.58 6.52 -5.93
C ILE A 47 4.53 7.49 -6.61
N PHE A 48 5.64 6.99 -7.10
CA PHE A 48 6.63 7.78 -7.80
C PHE A 48 6.74 7.30 -9.24
N ASN A 49 6.82 8.26 -10.16
CA ASN A 49 7.29 7.94 -11.51
C ASN A 49 8.82 7.92 -11.50
N GLU A 50 9.39 6.72 -11.62
CA GLU A 50 10.83 6.52 -11.70
C GLU A 50 11.32 6.21 -13.13
N ARG A 51 10.39 6.06 -14.09
CA ARG A 51 10.72 5.89 -15.50
C ARG A 51 10.95 7.26 -16.11
N LEU A 52 12.22 7.58 -16.28
CA LEU A 52 12.68 8.91 -16.62
C LEU A 52 13.49 8.85 -17.90
N ASP A 53 13.21 9.76 -18.83
CA ASP A 53 14.15 10.05 -19.90
C ASP A 53 15.44 10.63 -19.30
N ALA A 54 16.56 10.52 -20.02
CA ALA A 54 17.85 10.97 -19.53
C ALA A 54 17.80 12.45 -19.07
N GLY A 55 18.06 12.69 -17.78
CA GLY A 55 18.08 14.03 -17.18
C GLY A 55 16.79 14.47 -16.49
N GLN A 56 15.76 13.61 -16.43
CA GLN A 56 14.59 13.86 -15.58
C GLN A 56 14.79 13.25 -14.18
N GLU A 57 14.23 13.92 -13.17
CA GLU A 57 14.16 13.39 -11.80
C GLU A 57 12.80 12.73 -11.56
N GLY A 58 12.79 11.72 -10.68
CA GLY A 58 11.57 11.06 -10.29
C GLY A 58 10.64 12.04 -9.59
N TYR A 59 9.34 11.93 -9.85
CA TYR A 59 8.36 12.83 -9.25
C TYR A 59 7.21 12.05 -8.62
N ASP A 60 6.66 12.60 -7.55
CA ASP A 60 5.49 12.07 -6.86
C ASP A 60 4.25 12.21 -7.76
N LEU A 61 3.47 11.14 -7.85
CA LEU A 61 2.23 11.06 -8.62
C LEU A 61 0.98 11.28 -7.76
N ARG A 62 1.11 11.40 -6.43
CA ARG A 62 -0.02 11.51 -5.51
C ARG A 62 -0.96 12.66 -5.87
N GLU A 63 -0.44 13.86 -6.12
CA GLU A 63 -1.26 15.03 -6.46
C GLU A 63 -2.04 14.79 -7.75
N LYS A 64 -1.41 14.25 -8.80
CA LYS A 64 -2.08 13.92 -10.05
C LYS A 64 -3.17 12.87 -9.89
N ILE A 65 -2.92 11.84 -9.08
CA ILE A 65 -3.93 10.81 -8.79
C ILE A 65 -5.11 11.41 -8.03
N MET A 66 -4.87 12.37 -7.13
CA MET A 66 -5.93 13.09 -6.42
C MET A 66 -6.74 14.00 -7.36
N GLU A 67 -6.09 14.69 -8.30
CA GLU A 67 -6.76 15.49 -9.34
C GLU A 67 -7.63 14.61 -10.26
N GLU A 68 -7.19 13.38 -10.50
CA GLU A 68 -7.87 12.38 -11.33
C GLU A 68 -8.54 11.27 -10.50
N ALA A 69 -9.00 11.58 -9.28
CA ALA A 69 -9.51 10.58 -8.33
C ALA A 69 -10.74 9.81 -8.85
N GLU A 70 -11.52 10.39 -9.76
CA GLU A 70 -12.69 9.73 -10.37
C GLU A 70 -12.32 8.69 -11.44
N THR A 71 -11.08 8.73 -11.95
CA THR A 71 -10.60 7.81 -13.00
C THR A 71 -9.66 6.74 -12.43
N HIS A 72 -9.03 7.02 -11.29
CA HIS A 72 -8.11 6.12 -10.62
C HIS A 72 -8.74 5.44 -9.41
N ARG A 73 -8.33 4.20 -9.15
CA ARG A 73 -8.67 3.50 -7.92
C ARG A 73 -7.61 2.50 -7.54
N MET A 74 -7.20 2.54 -6.28
CA MET A 74 -6.29 1.57 -5.69
C MET A 74 -7.10 0.42 -5.09
N VAL A 75 -6.74 -0.79 -5.48
CA VAL A 75 -7.38 -2.02 -5.01
C VAL A 75 -6.33 -2.94 -4.44
N TYR A 76 -6.61 -3.47 -3.25
CA TYR A 76 -5.67 -4.29 -2.50
C TYR A 76 -6.04 -5.76 -2.65
N SER A 77 -5.06 -6.56 -3.03
CA SER A 77 -5.11 -8.02 -2.92
C SER A 77 -3.84 -8.49 -2.22
N TYR A 78 -3.93 -9.60 -1.49
CA TYR A 78 -2.81 -10.14 -0.73
C TYR A 78 -2.83 -11.66 -0.76
N SER A 79 -1.65 -12.23 -0.64
CA SER A 79 -1.44 -13.65 -0.37
C SER A 79 -0.68 -13.79 0.94
N ALA A 80 -1.04 -14.79 1.74
CA ALA A 80 -0.33 -15.11 2.98
C ALA A 80 0.69 -16.21 2.70
N VAL A 81 1.95 -15.98 3.10
CA VAL A 81 3.04 -16.98 2.95
C VAL A 81 2.69 -18.30 3.66
N THR A 82 1.91 -18.23 4.75
CA THR A 82 1.48 -19.39 5.54
C THR A 82 0.10 -19.94 5.16
N GLY A 83 -0.54 -19.43 4.10
CA GLY A 83 -1.83 -19.92 3.59
C GLY A 83 -3.08 -19.47 4.36
N HIS A 84 -2.93 -18.65 5.40
CA HIS A 84 -4.07 -18.18 6.21
C HIS A 84 -4.50 -16.76 5.79
N LEU A 85 -5.31 -16.67 4.74
CA LEU A 85 -5.80 -15.41 4.18
C LEU A 85 -6.87 -14.72 5.05
N ASP A 86 -7.51 -15.47 5.94
CA ASP A 86 -8.58 -15.04 6.85
C ASP A 86 -8.11 -14.15 8.01
N ARG A 87 -6.80 -13.87 8.08
CA ARG A 87 -6.16 -13.15 9.20
C ARG A 87 -5.89 -11.67 8.93
N ILE A 88 -6.04 -11.26 7.68
CA ILE A 88 -5.85 -9.89 7.24
C ILE A 88 -7.19 -9.38 6.77
N LEU A 89 -7.56 -8.20 7.22
CA LEU A 89 -8.68 -7.43 6.68
C LEU A 89 -8.12 -6.10 6.20
N VAL A 90 -8.46 -5.71 4.97
CA VAL A 90 -8.04 -4.43 4.39
C VAL A 90 -9.28 -3.59 4.10
N GLY A 91 -9.30 -2.37 4.61
CA GLY A 91 -10.31 -1.35 4.33
C GLY A 91 -9.67 -0.11 3.73
N THR A 92 -10.44 0.68 2.98
CA THR A 92 -10.02 1.98 2.43
C THR A 92 -10.58 3.10 3.31
N ASN A 93 -9.82 4.19 3.45
CA ASN A 93 -10.16 5.30 4.35
C ASN A 93 -10.46 6.60 3.62
N ASP A 94 -10.25 6.64 2.31
CA ASP A 94 -10.42 7.81 1.45
C ASP A 94 -11.42 7.53 0.31
N LEU A 95 -12.15 8.59 -0.07
CA LEU A 95 -13.17 8.56 -1.11
C LEU A 95 -12.85 9.60 -2.19
N ASP A 96 -13.27 9.32 -3.42
CA ASP A 96 -13.36 10.32 -4.48
C ASP A 96 -14.54 11.28 -4.27
N SER A 97 -14.68 12.26 -5.17
CA SER A 97 -15.79 13.23 -5.19
C SER A 97 -17.18 12.62 -5.38
N ASN A 98 -17.25 11.40 -5.93
CA ASN A 98 -18.48 10.64 -6.13
C ASN A 98 -18.83 9.73 -4.93
N GLY A 99 -17.98 9.70 -3.90
CA GLY A 99 -18.15 8.88 -2.70
C GLY A 99 -17.72 7.43 -2.88
N PHE A 100 -16.96 7.10 -3.93
CA PHE A 100 -16.37 5.78 -4.12
C PHE A 100 -14.98 5.69 -3.48
N PRO A 101 -14.56 4.52 -2.99
CA PRO A 101 -13.22 4.35 -2.44
C PRO A 101 -12.10 4.66 -3.43
N LEU A 102 -11.21 5.58 -3.07
CA LEU A 102 -10.02 5.91 -3.86
C LEU A 102 -8.86 4.96 -3.52
N GLY A 103 -8.63 4.73 -2.24
CA GLY A 103 -7.68 3.75 -1.73
C GLY A 103 -6.23 4.22 -1.64
N LEU A 104 -5.91 5.51 -1.67
CA LEU A 104 -4.56 5.99 -1.32
C LEU A 104 -4.31 5.92 0.20
N GLU A 105 -5.37 5.84 0.99
CA GLU A 105 -5.33 5.63 2.43
C GLU A 105 -6.11 4.37 2.79
N TYR A 106 -5.54 3.55 3.65
CA TYR A 106 -6.11 2.24 3.96
C TYR A 106 -5.84 1.82 5.40
N THR A 107 -6.62 0.86 5.88
CA THR A 107 -6.43 0.22 7.17
C THR A 107 -6.21 -1.26 6.98
N VAL A 108 -5.21 -1.81 7.68
CA VAL A 108 -4.96 -3.25 7.77
C VAL A 108 -5.21 -3.70 9.20
N ILE A 109 -6.13 -4.64 9.38
CA ILE A 109 -6.34 -5.30 10.66
C ILE A 109 -5.72 -6.69 10.58
N VAL A 110 -4.80 -6.97 11.50
CA VAL A 110 -4.19 -8.29 11.67
C VAL A 110 -4.82 -8.94 12.89
N THR A 111 -5.51 -10.06 12.70
CA THR A 111 -6.06 -10.84 13.79
C THR A 111 -4.97 -11.69 14.43
N THR A 112 -4.92 -13.00 14.24
CA THR A 112 -3.98 -13.90 14.92
C THR A 112 -2.97 -14.46 13.92
N GLY A 113 -1.68 -14.14 14.06
CA GLY A 113 -0.58 -14.84 13.37
C GLY A 113 -0.33 -16.23 13.99
N PRO A 114 0.45 -17.12 13.36
CA PRO A 114 0.81 -18.38 14.02
C PRO A 114 1.52 -18.06 15.34
N GLU A 115 1.21 -18.82 16.40
CA GLU A 115 2.10 -18.88 17.56
C GLU A 115 3.50 -19.27 17.09
N ALA A 116 4.51 -18.65 17.69
CA ALA A 116 5.91 -18.96 17.43
C ALA A 116 6.26 -20.39 17.87
#